data_AF-A0A7Y5NSU3-F1
#
_entry.id   AF-A0A7Y5NSU3-F1
#
_cell.length_a   1.000
_cell.length_b   1.000
_cell.length_c   1.000
_cell.angle_alpha   90.00
_cell.angle_beta   90.00
_cell.angle_gamma   90.00
#
_symmetry.space_group_name_H-M   'P 1'
#
loop_
_entity.id
_entity.type
_entity.pdbx_description
1 polymer ?
#
loop_
_entity_poly.entity_id
_entity_poly.type
_entity_poly.pdbx_seq_one_letter_code
_entity_poly.pdbx_strand_id
1 'polypeptide(L)'
;TEAPAVEPPPSPTPDAPPADAAPAAAHDEHAAPEAAAEMADEYDVEDARAAGYEVGEATSDGAEGMGVDGKDYELAPTTFEGMEGLDAGDLEALTEVTPAEVGELDMDHDMATAAMDQLEKQAEALEGLSPEELDKIAGLYIEVLRAKLREVRDKTHDKTVAKIQEKSAEKIGTVSTFLALSSLSGLLLLLLPFVQKKKYPGQFGKLFGYSALAASALVLAVLLLTGVLTGMRVVQAGLAEQTNPQVVLQDATFDAVDDNLEDVAAMPGLLLVPLQQVGSGEKEDLGVAILENVVQFKEDFEVFKSVAGAFQSVQGVMEYVPIVLIALAVVLFFVTIKDMVRDVVRAPERAMRGEIAATEVFGIVLRRVGNEIIVTIATLGVLFVITVISAFALGVIAIPAMSTFVQQLMATLEYVMVQPGASKTTIYVALVGVLAFVVLGVGLIVVSSVLYLGKFQGILRARLNNKVPLSKFKPFFTWRSAALLWCFTLPIVTLLSGSALSNYLTETATNGPDYNWNLALLPAPLVLLVIFAVLFVLGYGLKGFLSIARYKVPQQPLGDAALAQAAQALPVR
;
A
#
# COMPACT_ATOMS: atom_id res chain seq x y z
N THR A 1 8.36 32.61 74.44
CA THR A 1 9.40 33.51 73.92
C THR A 1 9.71 33.08 72.51
N GLU A 2 8.87 33.55 71.58
CA GLU A 2 8.94 33.25 70.15
C GLU A 2 10.01 34.13 69.49
N ALA A 3 10.85 33.52 68.66
CA ALA A 3 11.79 34.21 67.79
C ALA A 3 11.05 34.70 66.52
N PRO A 4 11.38 35.88 65.98
CA PRO A 4 10.68 36.43 64.83
C PRO A 4 11.09 35.75 63.52
N ALA A 5 10.10 35.58 62.64
CA ALA A 5 10.24 35.06 61.29
C ALA A 5 11.04 36.03 60.40
N VAL A 6 11.97 35.48 59.62
CA VAL A 6 12.76 36.19 58.61
C VAL A 6 12.03 36.07 57.27
N GLU A 7 11.59 37.20 56.71
CA GLU A 7 11.02 37.27 55.36
C GLU A 7 12.11 37.09 54.28
N PRO A 8 11.83 36.39 53.17
CA PRO A 8 12.72 36.31 52.03
C PRO A 8 12.63 37.57 51.14
N PRO A 9 13.71 37.94 50.42
CA PRO A 9 13.77 39.14 49.60
C PRO A 9 12.93 39.04 48.31
N PRO A 10 12.49 40.18 47.74
CA PRO A 10 11.66 40.21 46.53
C PRO A 10 12.46 39.86 45.27
N SER A 11 11.78 39.20 44.33
CA SER A 11 12.30 38.84 43.01
C SER A 11 12.33 40.04 42.06
N PRO A 12 13.32 40.16 41.15
CA PRO A 12 13.41 41.27 40.21
C PRO A 12 12.44 41.11 39.03
N THR A 13 11.73 42.19 38.72
CA THR A 13 10.96 42.39 37.48
C THR A 13 11.89 42.58 36.28
N PRO A 14 11.59 42.02 35.08
CA PRO A 14 12.34 42.31 33.87
C PRO A 14 11.87 43.61 33.20
N ASP A 15 12.87 44.40 32.81
CA ASP A 15 12.79 45.68 32.13
C ASP A 15 12.09 45.63 30.76
N ALA A 16 11.34 46.69 30.47
CA ALA A 16 10.84 47.04 29.15
C ALA A 16 11.94 47.75 28.32
N PRO A 17 12.03 47.53 26.99
CA PRO A 17 12.80 48.40 26.12
C PRO A 17 11.95 49.57 25.57
N PRO A 18 12.58 50.72 25.24
CA PRO A 18 11.90 51.96 24.93
C PRO A 18 11.49 52.08 23.46
N ALA A 19 10.50 52.94 23.25
CA ALA A 19 10.03 53.42 21.96
C ALA A 19 10.95 54.51 21.40
N ASP A 20 11.20 54.49 20.10
CA ASP A 20 11.48 55.68 19.29
C ASP A 20 10.99 55.45 17.84
N ALA A 21 10.56 56.55 17.22
CA ALA A 21 9.56 56.61 16.18
C ALA A 21 10.10 56.98 14.78
N ALA A 22 9.48 56.37 13.76
CA ALA A 22 9.09 56.91 12.42
C ALA A 22 10.18 57.35 11.39
N PRO A 23 9.89 57.44 10.07
CA PRO A 23 8.57 57.41 9.42
C PRO A 23 8.37 56.51 8.17
N ALA A 24 7.08 56.36 7.87
CA ALA A 24 6.37 55.91 6.68
C ALA A 24 7.10 55.96 5.31
N ALA A 25 7.01 54.84 4.60
CA ALA A 25 6.85 54.81 3.15
C ALA A 25 5.76 53.78 2.81
N ALA A 26 4.72 54.24 2.13
CA ALA A 26 3.62 53.45 1.61
C ALA A 26 4.10 52.61 0.42
N HIS A 27 3.70 51.34 0.35
CA HIS A 27 3.61 50.60 -0.91
C HIS A 27 2.61 49.43 -0.78
N ASP A 28 1.62 49.48 -1.67
CA ASP A 28 0.67 48.46 -2.13
C ASP A 28 0.64 47.07 -1.46
N GLU A 29 -0.46 46.80 -0.78
CA GLU A 29 -1.01 45.45 -0.62
C GLU A 29 -1.83 45.10 -1.87
N HIS A 30 -1.31 44.23 -2.74
CA HIS A 30 -2.07 43.25 -3.54
C HIS A 30 -1.07 42.42 -4.35
N ALA A 31 -0.61 41.29 -3.80
CA ALA A 31 -0.06 40.18 -4.57
C ALA A 31 -0.16 38.89 -3.75
N ALA A 32 -1.17 38.07 -4.08
CA ALA A 32 -1.23 36.67 -3.68
C ALA A 32 -0.18 35.86 -4.48
N PRO A 33 0.29 34.70 -3.99
CA PRO A 33 1.29 33.93 -4.70
C PRO A 33 0.64 33.12 -5.84
N GLU A 34 0.59 33.73 -7.02
CA GLU A 34 0.46 33.06 -8.32
C GLU A 34 1.84 32.43 -8.65
N ALA A 35 2.12 31.25 -8.11
CA ALA A 35 3.37 30.52 -8.40
C ALA A 35 3.21 28.99 -8.30
N ALA A 36 1.99 28.46 -8.39
CA ALA A 36 1.73 27.02 -8.30
C ALA A 36 0.88 26.46 -9.46
N ALA A 37 0.70 27.23 -10.55
CA ALA A 37 -0.18 26.86 -11.66
C ALA A 37 0.50 26.77 -13.05
N GLU A 38 1.83 26.90 -13.15
CA GLU A 38 2.56 26.85 -14.44
C GLU A 38 3.54 25.66 -14.56
N MET A 39 3.21 24.50 -13.98
CA MET A 39 3.94 23.23 -14.24
C MET A 39 2.99 22.07 -14.58
N ALA A 40 1.98 22.33 -15.41
CA ALA A 40 1.02 21.31 -15.80
C ALA A 40 0.70 21.28 -17.31
N ASP A 41 1.51 21.94 -18.15
CA ASP A 41 1.39 21.78 -19.60
C ASP A 41 2.70 21.27 -20.19
N GLU A 42 2.55 20.29 -21.10
CA GLU A 42 3.55 19.75 -22.01
C GLU A 42 4.48 18.64 -21.43
N TYR A 43 3.89 17.48 -21.11
CA TYR A 43 4.61 16.21 -21.30
C TYR A 43 4.58 15.86 -22.79
N ASP A 44 5.58 16.35 -23.51
CA ASP A 44 5.82 15.98 -24.90
C ASP A 44 6.33 14.53 -24.97
N VAL A 45 5.54 13.66 -25.57
CA VAL A 45 5.78 12.21 -25.69
C VAL A 45 6.97 11.93 -26.64
N GLU A 46 7.44 12.93 -27.39
CA GLU A 46 8.56 12.75 -28.32
C GLU A 46 9.96 12.68 -27.65
N ASP A 47 10.16 13.27 -26.48
CA ASP A 47 11.49 13.35 -25.84
C ASP A 47 11.91 12.05 -25.11
N ALA A 48 10.95 11.17 -24.79
CA ALA A 48 11.23 9.83 -24.27
C ALA A 48 11.88 8.91 -25.33
N ARG A 49 11.65 9.20 -26.62
CA ARG A 49 12.18 8.40 -27.74
C ARG A 49 13.66 8.70 -28.04
N ALA A 50 14.15 9.88 -27.65
CA ALA A 50 15.54 10.29 -27.85
C ALA A 50 16.53 9.70 -26.83
N ALA A 51 16.04 9.18 -25.70
CA ALA A 51 16.87 8.65 -24.61
C ALA A 51 17.32 7.18 -24.78
N GLY A 52 17.00 6.53 -25.91
CA GLY A 52 17.44 5.15 -26.20
C GLY A 52 16.83 4.09 -25.27
N TYR A 53 15.73 4.42 -24.58
CA TYR A 53 14.88 3.42 -23.95
C TYR A 53 14.07 2.73 -25.04
N GLU A 54 14.48 1.53 -25.42
CA GLU A 54 13.59 0.61 -26.14
C GLU A 54 12.39 0.34 -25.22
N VAL A 55 11.27 0.99 -25.52
CA VAL A 55 9.96 0.50 -25.12
C VAL A 55 9.82 -0.82 -25.87
N GLY A 56 10.08 -1.93 -25.18
CA GLY A 56 9.84 -3.25 -25.74
C GLY A 56 8.40 -3.31 -26.19
N GLU A 57 8.19 -3.47 -27.50
CA GLU A 57 6.91 -3.91 -28.03
C GLU A 57 6.50 -5.14 -27.22
N ALA A 58 5.37 -5.05 -26.53
CA ALA A 58 4.71 -6.19 -25.95
C ALA A 58 4.29 -7.10 -27.11
N THR A 59 5.18 -7.99 -27.53
CA THR A 59 4.84 -9.07 -28.44
C THR A 59 3.80 -9.93 -27.75
N SER A 60 2.65 -10.11 -28.40
CA SER A 60 1.50 -10.90 -27.94
C SER A 60 1.79 -12.41 -27.77
N ASP A 61 3.04 -12.85 -27.94
CA ASP A 61 3.45 -14.26 -27.94
C ASP A 61 3.73 -14.83 -26.53
N GLY A 62 3.53 -14.06 -25.46
CA GLY A 62 3.74 -14.50 -24.08
C GLY A 62 2.55 -15.20 -23.41
N ALA A 63 1.35 -15.17 -24.01
CA ALA A 63 0.11 -15.58 -23.35
C ALA A 63 -0.29 -17.06 -23.57
N GLU A 64 0.42 -17.83 -24.40
CA GLU A 64 0.01 -19.21 -24.74
C GLU A 64 0.46 -20.29 -23.72
N GLY A 65 1.09 -19.91 -22.60
CA GLY A 65 1.74 -20.87 -21.70
C GLY A 65 1.02 -21.19 -20.38
N MET A 66 0.03 -20.38 -19.96
CA MET A 66 -0.64 -20.59 -18.68
C MET A 66 -2.06 -21.09 -18.93
N GLY A 67 -2.24 -22.41 -18.79
CA GLY A 67 -3.56 -23.03 -18.70
C GLY A 67 -4.27 -22.50 -17.46
N VAL A 68 -4.97 -21.39 -17.62
CA VAL A 68 -5.99 -20.93 -16.68
C VAL A 68 -7.10 -21.98 -16.81
N ASP A 69 -7.36 -22.72 -15.72
CA ASP A 69 -8.60 -23.50 -15.58
C ASP A 69 -9.74 -22.48 -15.58
N GLY A 70 -10.17 -22.07 -16.78
CA GLY A 70 -11.34 -21.24 -16.97
C GLY A 70 -12.50 -21.98 -16.34
N LYS A 71 -13.04 -21.45 -15.23
CA LYS A 71 -14.38 -21.83 -14.81
C LYS A 71 -15.29 -21.31 -15.90
N ASP A 72 -15.67 -22.19 -16.82
CA ASP A 72 -16.62 -21.85 -17.87
C ASP A 72 -17.94 -21.52 -17.19
N TYR A 73 -18.20 -20.23 -17.02
CA TYR A 73 -19.48 -19.69 -16.60
C TYR A 73 -20.45 -19.76 -17.79
N GLU A 74 -20.73 -20.97 -18.28
CA GLU A 74 -21.81 -21.16 -19.25
C GLU A 74 -23.13 -20.83 -18.56
N LEU A 75 -23.72 -19.69 -18.92
CA LEU A 75 -25.11 -19.35 -18.64
C LEU A 75 -25.99 -20.32 -19.43
N ALA A 76 -26.13 -21.55 -18.92
CA ALA A 76 -27.04 -22.51 -19.52
C ALA A 76 -28.47 -21.93 -19.42
N PRO A 77 -29.22 -21.78 -20.52
CA PRO A 77 -30.60 -21.27 -20.48
C PRO A 77 -31.50 -22.09 -19.54
N THR A 78 -31.12 -23.34 -19.29
CA THR A 78 -31.82 -24.30 -18.46
C THR A 78 -31.57 -24.17 -16.95
N THR A 79 -30.61 -23.34 -16.50
CA THR A 79 -30.31 -23.22 -15.05
C THR A 79 -31.14 -22.17 -14.31
N PHE A 80 -31.96 -21.38 -15.00
CA PHE A 80 -32.77 -20.34 -14.39
C PHE A 80 -34.23 -20.79 -14.24
N GLU A 81 -34.62 -21.14 -13.01
CA GLU A 81 -36.02 -21.35 -12.63
C GLU A 81 -36.80 -20.05 -12.86
N GLY A 82 -37.62 -20.01 -13.91
CA GLY A 82 -38.43 -18.84 -14.24
C GLY A 82 -38.42 -18.43 -15.72
N MET A 83 -37.53 -18.95 -16.56
CA MET A 83 -37.52 -18.61 -18.01
C MET A 83 -38.69 -19.18 -18.83
N GLU A 84 -39.64 -19.89 -18.22
CA GLU A 84 -40.85 -20.34 -18.90
C GLU A 84 -41.66 -19.11 -19.36
N GLY A 85 -41.65 -18.83 -20.67
CA GLY A 85 -42.48 -17.81 -21.32
C GLY A 85 -41.75 -16.70 -22.09
N LEU A 86 -40.43 -16.56 -21.96
CA LEU A 86 -39.63 -15.68 -22.82
C LEU A 86 -39.07 -16.49 -23.99
N ASP A 87 -39.17 -15.98 -25.22
CA ASP A 87 -38.57 -16.67 -26.36
C ASP A 87 -37.07 -16.37 -26.48
N ALA A 88 -36.36 -17.15 -27.30
CA ALA A 88 -34.92 -17.00 -27.45
C ALA A 88 -34.51 -15.62 -28.01
N GLY A 89 -35.40 -14.96 -28.77
CA GLY A 89 -35.18 -13.63 -29.32
C GLY A 89 -35.27 -12.52 -28.27
N ASP A 90 -36.16 -12.66 -27.29
CA ASP A 90 -36.27 -11.71 -26.16
C ASP A 90 -34.98 -11.73 -25.30
N LEU A 91 -34.40 -12.91 -25.11
CA LEU A 91 -33.13 -13.09 -24.40
C LEU A 91 -31.92 -12.60 -25.21
N GLU A 92 -31.93 -12.82 -26.53
CA GLU A 92 -30.89 -12.36 -27.46
C GLU A 92 -30.88 -10.82 -27.56
N ALA A 93 -32.05 -10.17 -27.60
CA ALA A 93 -32.19 -8.71 -27.60
C ALA A 93 -31.68 -8.04 -26.29
N LEU A 94 -31.74 -8.76 -25.16
CA LEU A 94 -31.18 -8.31 -23.88
C LEU A 94 -29.66 -8.57 -23.76
N THR A 95 -29.09 -9.42 -24.61
CA THR A 95 -27.69 -9.89 -24.49
C THR A 95 -26.78 -9.51 -25.67
N GLU A 96 -27.32 -9.09 -26.81
CA GLU A 96 -26.52 -8.69 -27.98
C GLU A 96 -25.86 -7.33 -27.79
N VAL A 97 -24.64 -7.38 -27.26
CA VAL A 97 -23.51 -6.71 -27.90
C VAL A 97 -22.41 -7.76 -28.00
N THR A 98 -22.14 -8.26 -29.21
CA THR A 98 -21.04 -9.20 -29.36
C THR A 98 -19.71 -8.44 -29.29
N PRO A 99 -18.65 -9.00 -28.66
CA PRO A 99 -17.33 -8.36 -28.61
C PRO A 99 -16.73 -8.01 -29.98
N ALA A 100 -17.22 -8.65 -31.05
CA ALA A 100 -16.82 -8.38 -32.43
C ALA A 100 -17.40 -7.07 -32.98
N GLU A 101 -18.62 -6.68 -32.58
CA GLU A 101 -19.29 -5.46 -33.05
C GLU A 101 -18.76 -4.20 -32.34
N VAL A 102 -18.31 -4.31 -31.10
CA VAL A 102 -17.67 -3.20 -30.36
C VAL A 102 -16.28 -2.87 -30.91
N GLY A 103 -15.57 -3.87 -31.45
CA GLY A 103 -14.21 -3.71 -31.98
C GLY A 103 -14.13 -2.98 -33.33
N GLU A 104 -15.25 -2.80 -34.05
CA GLU A 104 -15.29 -2.15 -35.36
C GLU A 104 -15.80 -0.69 -35.33
N LEU A 105 -16.28 -0.20 -34.18
CA LEU A 105 -16.88 1.14 -34.04
C LEU A 105 -15.83 2.19 -33.66
N ASP A 106 -15.79 3.32 -34.37
CA ASP A 106 -14.90 4.45 -34.05
C ASP A 106 -15.33 5.05 -32.69
N MET A 107 -14.43 5.00 -31.70
CA MET A 107 -14.77 5.02 -30.26
C MET A 107 -15.55 6.23 -29.74
N ASP A 108 -15.58 7.37 -30.45
CA ASP A 108 -16.12 8.62 -29.92
C ASP A 108 -17.55 8.97 -30.37
N HIS A 109 -18.04 8.41 -31.49
CA HIS A 109 -19.38 8.74 -32.01
C HIS A 109 -20.26 7.51 -32.23
N ASP A 110 -19.65 6.38 -32.57
CA ASP A 110 -20.40 5.20 -32.99
C ASP A 110 -20.82 4.33 -31.80
N MET A 111 -20.04 4.27 -30.70
CA MET A 111 -20.46 3.57 -29.47
C MET A 111 -21.65 4.24 -28.77
N ALA A 112 -21.67 5.57 -28.69
CA ALA A 112 -22.80 6.28 -28.09
C ALA A 112 -24.07 6.12 -28.93
N THR A 113 -23.93 6.13 -30.26
CA THR A 113 -25.06 5.91 -31.19
C THR A 113 -25.54 4.47 -31.14
N ALA A 114 -24.64 3.49 -31.09
CA ALA A 114 -24.98 2.07 -30.94
C ALA A 114 -25.65 1.78 -29.60
N ALA A 115 -25.17 2.38 -28.50
CA ALA A 115 -25.79 2.26 -27.19
C ALA A 115 -27.20 2.89 -27.16
N MET A 116 -27.39 4.05 -27.81
CA MET A 116 -28.71 4.69 -27.92
C MET A 116 -29.67 3.88 -28.81
N ASP A 117 -29.21 3.34 -29.94
CA ASP A 117 -29.99 2.48 -30.83
C ASP A 117 -30.36 1.16 -30.12
N GLN A 118 -29.48 0.64 -29.26
CA GLN A 118 -29.76 -0.51 -28.40
C GLN A 118 -30.78 -0.18 -27.32
N LEU A 119 -30.68 0.98 -26.66
CA LEU A 119 -31.68 1.44 -25.69
C LEU A 119 -33.05 1.67 -26.35
N GLU A 120 -33.08 2.18 -27.57
CA GLU A 120 -34.31 2.36 -28.35
C GLU A 120 -34.93 1.01 -28.70
N LYS A 121 -34.15 0.04 -29.19
CA LYS A 121 -34.61 -1.35 -29.43
C LYS A 121 -35.07 -2.05 -28.16
N GLN A 122 -34.38 -1.84 -27.04
CA GLN A 122 -34.82 -2.35 -25.74
C GLN A 122 -36.11 -1.70 -25.29
N ALA A 123 -36.27 -0.38 -25.46
CA ALA A 123 -37.49 0.33 -25.12
C ALA A 123 -38.68 -0.15 -25.97
N GLU A 124 -38.48 -0.37 -27.27
CA GLU A 124 -39.48 -0.96 -28.17
C GLU A 124 -39.82 -2.40 -27.80
N ALA A 125 -38.84 -3.23 -27.45
CA ALA A 125 -39.05 -4.61 -27.03
C ALA A 125 -39.78 -4.73 -25.67
N LEU A 126 -39.63 -3.72 -24.80
CA LEU A 126 -40.31 -3.64 -23.51
C LEU A 126 -41.70 -2.99 -23.63
N GLU A 127 -42.04 -2.36 -24.75
CA GLU A 127 -43.32 -1.70 -24.96
C GLU A 127 -44.47 -2.73 -25.04
N GLY A 128 -45.39 -2.67 -24.08
CA GLY A 128 -46.57 -3.54 -24.02
C GLY A 128 -46.47 -4.72 -23.06
N LEU A 129 -45.33 -4.89 -22.38
CA LEU A 129 -45.19 -5.85 -21.28
C LEU A 129 -45.94 -5.39 -20.03
N SER A 130 -46.45 -6.36 -19.28
CA SER A 130 -47.04 -6.13 -17.96
C SER A 130 -45.97 -5.76 -16.92
N PRO A 131 -46.33 -5.08 -15.81
CA PRO A 131 -45.37 -4.77 -14.74
C PRO A 131 -44.66 -6.01 -14.18
N GLU A 132 -45.34 -7.15 -14.09
CA GLU A 132 -44.73 -8.41 -13.62
C GLU A 132 -43.68 -8.96 -14.60
N GLU A 133 -43.90 -8.78 -15.91
CA GLU A 133 -42.92 -9.16 -16.95
C GLU A 133 -41.71 -8.21 -16.95
N LEU A 134 -41.93 -6.92 -16.72
CA LEU A 134 -40.84 -5.94 -16.58
C LEU A 134 -39.97 -6.22 -15.35
N ASP A 135 -40.58 -6.52 -14.20
CA ASP A 135 -39.86 -6.89 -12.98
C ASP A 135 -39.04 -8.18 -13.20
N LYS A 136 -39.59 -9.14 -13.93
CA LYS A 136 -38.91 -10.39 -14.29
C LYS A 136 -37.72 -10.15 -15.21
N ILE A 137 -37.86 -9.31 -16.24
CA ILE A 137 -36.76 -8.96 -17.15
C ILE A 137 -35.66 -8.18 -16.40
N ALA A 138 -36.03 -7.23 -15.54
CA ALA A 138 -35.07 -6.52 -14.70
C ALA A 138 -34.28 -7.49 -13.81
N GLY A 139 -34.96 -8.47 -13.21
CA GLY A 139 -34.33 -9.54 -12.43
C GLY A 139 -33.32 -10.35 -13.25
N LEU A 140 -33.69 -10.78 -14.46
CA LEU A 140 -32.80 -11.51 -15.37
C LEU A 140 -31.60 -10.66 -15.80
N TYR A 141 -31.81 -9.39 -16.10
CA TYR A 141 -30.73 -8.47 -16.46
C TYR A 141 -29.71 -8.30 -15.32
N ILE A 142 -30.19 -8.15 -14.07
CA ILE A 142 -29.33 -8.09 -12.89
C ILE A 142 -28.53 -9.39 -12.73
N GLU A 143 -29.13 -10.56 -12.96
CA GLU A 143 -28.43 -11.85 -12.91
C GLU A 143 -27.35 -11.98 -13.99
N VAL A 144 -27.64 -11.52 -15.22
CA VAL A 144 -26.66 -11.48 -16.32
C VAL A 144 -25.50 -10.53 -15.98
N LEU A 145 -25.78 -9.33 -15.48
CA LEU A 145 -24.75 -8.39 -15.04
C LEU A 145 -23.90 -8.98 -13.92
N ARG A 146 -24.51 -9.65 -12.94
CA ARG A 146 -23.81 -10.32 -11.84
C ARG A 146 -22.89 -11.44 -12.33
N ALA A 147 -23.36 -12.25 -13.28
CA ALA A 147 -22.55 -13.29 -13.90
C ALA A 147 -21.36 -12.68 -14.65
N LYS A 148 -21.60 -11.62 -15.44
CA LYS A 148 -20.54 -10.94 -16.18
C LYS A 148 -19.53 -10.25 -15.27
N LEU A 149 -20.01 -9.62 -14.20
CA LEU A 149 -19.19 -8.97 -13.18
C LEU A 149 -18.24 -9.98 -12.52
N ARG A 150 -18.71 -11.18 -12.19
CA ARG A 150 -17.88 -12.26 -11.62
C ARG A 150 -16.86 -12.80 -12.61
N GLU A 151 -17.26 -13.01 -13.86
CA GLU A 151 -16.36 -13.43 -14.94
C GLU A 151 -15.21 -12.42 -15.12
N VAL A 152 -15.55 -11.13 -15.22
CA VAL A 152 -14.56 -10.06 -15.38
C VAL A 152 -13.71 -9.90 -14.12
N ARG A 153 -14.30 -10.01 -12.92
CA ARG A 153 -13.56 -9.98 -11.65
C ARG A 153 -12.46 -11.05 -11.65
N ASP A 154 -12.82 -12.30 -11.91
CA ASP A 154 -11.88 -13.42 -11.84
C ASP A 154 -10.75 -13.25 -12.87
N LYS A 155 -11.08 -12.86 -14.12
CA LYS A 155 -10.09 -12.58 -15.17
C LYS A 155 -9.13 -11.45 -14.78
N THR A 156 -9.68 -10.36 -14.26
CA THR A 156 -8.87 -9.17 -13.93
C THR A 156 -8.05 -9.41 -12.67
N HIS A 157 -8.58 -10.16 -11.70
CA HIS A 157 -7.87 -10.62 -10.51
C HIS A 157 -6.63 -11.43 -10.91
N ASP A 158 -6.80 -12.47 -11.73
CA ASP A 158 -5.70 -13.32 -12.20
C ASP A 158 -4.64 -12.51 -12.96
N LYS A 159 -5.08 -11.61 -13.86
CA LYS A 159 -4.19 -10.70 -14.61
C LYS A 159 -3.40 -9.78 -13.67
N THR A 160 -4.05 -9.16 -12.70
CA THR A 160 -3.41 -8.26 -11.73
C THR A 160 -2.41 -9.02 -10.86
N VAL A 161 -2.78 -10.20 -10.35
CA VAL A 161 -1.88 -11.08 -9.57
C VAL A 161 -0.66 -11.49 -10.40
N ALA A 162 -0.85 -11.93 -11.64
CA ALA A 162 0.24 -12.29 -12.54
C ALA A 162 1.19 -11.10 -12.81
N LYS A 163 0.65 -9.92 -13.13
CA LYS A 163 1.41 -8.69 -13.35
C LYS A 163 2.24 -8.30 -12.12
N ILE A 164 1.66 -8.39 -10.92
CA ILE A 164 2.37 -8.13 -9.66
C ILE A 164 3.48 -9.14 -9.43
N GLN A 165 3.21 -10.43 -9.66
CA GLN A 165 4.20 -11.49 -9.50
C GLN A 165 5.37 -11.33 -10.47
N GLU A 166 5.11 -10.96 -11.71
CA GLU A 166 6.13 -10.67 -12.73
C GLU A 166 6.99 -9.47 -12.34
N LYS A 167 6.37 -8.31 -12.03
CA LYS A 167 7.11 -7.12 -11.60
C LYS A 167 7.93 -7.38 -10.33
N SER A 168 7.35 -8.06 -9.35
CA SER A 168 8.04 -8.46 -8.12
C SER A 168 9.21 -9.41 -8.42
N ALA A 169 9.01 -10.38 -9.32
CA ALA A 169 10.05 -11.30 -9.76
C ALA A 169 11.24 -10.60 -10.41
N GLU A 170 10.99 -9.64 -11.30
CA GLU A 170 12.00 -8.85 -11.99
C GLU A 170 12.81 -8.00 -11.00
N LYS A 171 12.12 -7.25 -10.11
CA LYS A 171 12.79 -6.36 -9.15
C LYS A 171 13.55 -7.13 -8.08
N ILE A 172 12.96 -8.18 -7.51
CA ILE A 172 13.68 -9.03 -6.55
C ILE A 172 14.82 -9.78 -7.24
N GLY A 173 14.64 -10.23 -8.48
CA GLY A 173 15.71 -10.85 -9.27
C GLY A 173 16.90 -9.91 -9.45
N THR A 174 16.64 -8.65 -9.78
CA THR A 174 17.67 -7.60 -9.90
C THR A 174 18.39 -7.38 -8.58
N VAL A 175 17.65 -7.21 -7.48
CA VAL A 175 18.23 -7.01 -6.14
C VAL A 175 19.04 -8.23 -5.68
N SER A 176 18.51 -9.44 -5.85
CA SER A 176 19.20 -10.68 -5.51
C SER A 176 20.47 -10.88 -6.32
N THR A 177 20.45 -10.57 -7.63
CA THR A 177 21.63 -10.60 -8.48
C THR A 177 22.67 -9.59 -8.02
N PHE A 178 22.25 -8.35 -7.73
CA PHE A 178 23.14 -7.31 -7.21
C PHE A 178 23.78 -7.72 -5.88
N LEU A 179 23.02 -8.32 -4.96
CA LEU A 179 23.53 -8.79 -3.68
C LEU A 179 24.47 -10.01 -3.83
N ALA A 180 24.13 -10.94 -4.72
CA ALA A 180 25.00 -12.07 -5.06
C ALA A 180 26.34 -11.58 -5.63
N LEU A 181 26.33 -10.61 -6.55
CA LEU A 181 27.55 -9.99 -7.07
C LEU A 181 28.29 -9.21 -5.99
N SER A 182 27.57 -8.46 -5.15
CA SER A 182 28.13 -7.73 -4.02
C SER A 182 28.80 -8.65 -3.00
N SER A 183 28.40 -9.93 -2.91
CA SER A 183 29.07 -10.91 -2.05
C SER A 183 30.55 -11.09 -2.42
N LEU A 184 30.90 -10.95 -3.70
CA LEU A 184 32.27 -11.04 -4.19
C LEU A 184 33.17 -9.91 -3.64
N SER A 185 32.58 -8.79 -3.21
CA SER A 185 33.33 -7.74 -2.52
C SER A 185 34.00 -8.25 -1.22
N GLY A 186 33.46 -9.32 -0.62
CA GLY A 186 34.11 -9.98 0.51
C GLY A 186 35.48 -10.56 0.18
N LEU A 187 35.74 -10.91 -1.09
CA LEU A 187 37.06 -11.36 -1.54
C LEU A 187 38.11 -10.25 -1.50
N LEU A 188 37.71 -8.96 -1.47
CA LEU A 188 38.65 -7.85 -1.25
C LEU A 188 39.32 -7.93 0.13
N LEU A 189 38.73 -8.65 1.09
CA LEU A 189 39.36 -8.92 2.38
C LEU A 189 40.62 -9.79 2.25
N LEU A 190 40.82 -10.52 1.14
CA LEU A 190 42.07 -11.22 0.85
C LEU A 190 43.24 -10.26 0.59
N LEU A 191 42.96 -8.97 0.31
CA LEU A 191 43.99 -7.95 0.08
C LEU A 191 44.46 -7.27 1.39
N LEU A 192 43.74 -7.46 2.50
CA LEU A 192 44.13 -6.93 3.82
C LEU A 192 45.58 -7.22 4.23
N PRO A 193 46.15 -8.42 4.00
CA PRO A 193 47.53 -8.73 4.36
C PRO A 193 48.56 -7.81 3.67
N PHE A 194 48.27 -7.35 2.45
CA PHE A 194 49.15 -6.43 1.72
C PHE A 194 49.13 -5.04 2.33
N VAL A 195 47.95 -4.55 2.71
CA VAL A 195 47.76 -3.26 3.38
C VAL A 195 48.40 -3.28 4.78
N GLN A 196 48.27 -4.39 5.50
CA GLN A 196 48.76 -4.53 6.87
C GLN A 196 50.23 -5.00 6.98
N LYS A 197 50.88 -5.36 5.86
CA LYS A 197 52.27 -5.86 5.84
C LYS A 197 53.25 -4.92 6.56
N LYS A 198 53.07 -3.60 6.42
CA LYS A 198 53.92 -2.59 7.08
C LYS A 198 53.73 -2.57 8.61
N LYS A 199 52.52 -2.87 9.08
CA LYS A 199 52.15 -2.81 10.50
C LYS A 199 52.52 -4.09 11.26
N TYR A 200 52.51 -5.25 10.58
CA TYR A 200 52.82 -6.55 11.16
C TYR A 200 53.84 -7.33 10.29
N PRO A 201 55.12 -6.91 10.28
CA PRO A 201 56.16 -7.56 9.49
C PRO A 201 56.39 -9.01 9.94
N GLY A 202 56.61 -9.92 8.98
CA GLY A 202 56.90 -11.34 9.25
C GLY A 202 55.70 -12.22 9.57
N GLN A 203 54.49 -11.67 9.67
CA GLN A 203 53.28 -12.43 10.05
C GLN A 203 52.28 -12.60 8.90
N PHE A 204 52.77 -12.49 7.65
CA PHE A 204 51.93 -12.50 6.44
C PHE A 204 51.06 -13.75 6.31
N GLY A 205 51.60 -14.94 6.56
CA GLY A 205 50.84 -16.19 6.46
C GLY A 205 49.65 -16.27 7.43
N LYS A 206 49.83 -15.77 8.66
CA LYS A 206 48.75 -15.72 9.67
C LYS A 206 47.67 -14.69 9.26
N LEU A 207 48.10 -13.50 8.82
CA LEU A 207 47.21 -12.47 8.30
C LEU A 207 46.37 -12.99 7.12
N PHE A 208 47.01 -13.67 6.16
CA PHE A 208 46.31 -14.24 5.01
C PHE A 208 45.29 -15.29 5.43
N GLY A 209 45.63 -16.18 6.36
CA GLY A 209 44.70 -17.16 6.91
C GLY A 209 43.45 -16.53 7.55
N TYR A 210 43.64 -15.50 8.39
CA TYR A 210 42.50 -14.79 9.00
C TYR A 210 41.70 -13.97 7.99
N SER A 211 42.37 -13.35 7.01
CA SER A 211 41.72 -12.62 5.91
C SER A 211 40.88 -13.54 5.02
N ALA A 212 41.36 -14.73 4.70
CA ALA A 212 40.61 -15.73 3.93
C ALA A 212 39.36 -16.20 4.68
N LEU A 213 39.49 -16.42 5.98
CA LEU A 213 38.36 -16.79 6.84
C LEU A 213 37.31 -15.68 6.92
N ALA A 214 37.75 -14.44 7.11
CA ALA A 214 36.88 -13.26 7.12
C ALA A 214 36.19 -13.07 5.76
N ALA A 215 36.91 -13.25 4.65
CA ALA A 215 36.36 -13.20 3.29
C ALA A 215 35.27 -14.25 3.10
N SER A 216 35.55 -15.52 3.40
CA SER A 216 34.59 -16.62 3.26
C SER A 216 33.34 -16.42 4.13
N ALA A 217 33.51 -15.94 5.36
CA ALA A 217 32.39 -15.66 6.25
C ALA A 217 31.50 -14.53 5.72
N LEU A 218 32.10 -13.48 5.16
CA LEU A 218 31.35 -12.37 4.58
C LEU A 218 30.61 -12.79 3.30
N VAL A 219 31.28 -13.53 2.41
CA VAL A 219 30.65 -14.11 1.20
C VAL A 219 29.45 -14.97 1.61
N LEU A 220 29.65 -15.90 2.54
CA LEU A 220 28.59 -16.78 3.02
C LEU A 220 27.43 -15.99 3.64
N ALA A 221 27.70 -14.97 4.44
CA ALA A 221 26.66 -14.16 5.06
C ALA A 221 25.81 -13.41 4.01
N VAL A 222 26.42 -12.85 2.97
CA VAL A 222 25.70 -12.16 1.89
C VAL A 222 24.92 -13.15 1.01
N LEU A 223 25.49 -14.32 0.71
CA LEU A 223 24.79 -15.38 -0.04
C LEU A 223 23.59 -15.92 0.73
N LEU A 224 23.72 -16.14 2.03
CA LEU A 224 22.60 -16.59 2.87
C LEU A 224 21.47 -15.57 2.89
N LEU A 225 21.78 -14.27 2.93
CA LEU A 225 20.75 -13.27 2.77
C LEU A 225 20.11 -13.34 1.39
N THR A 226 20.89 -13.48 0.33
CA THR A 226 20.32 -13.62 -1.02
C THR A 226 19.32 -14.78 -1.06
N GLY A 227 19.64 -15.89 -0.37
CA GLY A 227 18.71 -17.00 -0.14
C GLY A 227 17.46 -16.61 0.67
N VAL A 228 17.61 -15.83 1.74
CA VAL A 228 16.48 -15.29 2.54
C VAL A 228 15.56 -14.40 1.70
N LEU A 229 16.09 -13.47 0.90
CA LEU A 229 15.29 -12.61 0.02
C LEU A 229 14.55 -13.42 -1.05
N THR A 230 15.22 -14.45 -1.58
CA THR A 230 14.58 -15.41 -2.50
C THR A 230 13.46 -16.19 -1.79
N GLY A 231 13.66 -16.60 -0.54
CA GLY A 231 12.62 -17.23 0.28
C GLY A 231 11.45 -16.29 0.58
N MET A 232 11.73 -15.02 0.89
CA MET A 232 10.71 -13.98 1.04
C MET A 232 9.87 -13.83 -0.20
N ARG A 233 10.50 -13.84 -1.39
CA ARG A 233 9.78 -13.77 -2.66
C ARG A 233 8.77 -14.91 -2.80
N VAL A 234 9.15 -16.13 -2.46
CA VAL A 234 8.24 -17.29 -2.53
C VAL A 234 7.05 -17.08 -1.60
N VAL A 235 7.29 -16.63 -0.37
CA VAL A 235 6.23 -16.35 0.61
C VAL A 235 5.34 -15.20 0.15
N GLN A 236 5.92 -14.13 -0.37
CA GLN A 236 5.17 -12.97 -0.88
C GLN A 236 4.37 -13.32 -2.13
N ALA A 237 4.91 -14.14 -3.03
CA ALA A 237 4.18 -14.61 -4.21
C ALA A 237 2.97 -15.46 -3.81
N GLY A 238 3.13 -16.38 -2.85
CA GLY A 238 2.03 -17.20 -2.34
C GLY A 238 1.00 -16.44 -1.51
N LEU A 239 1.33 -15.23 -1.03
CA LEU A 239 0.41 -14.37 -0.29
C LEU A 239 -0.01 -13.13 -1.09
N ALA A 240 0.46 -12.97 -2.34
CA ALA A 240 0.29 -11.72 -3.10
C ALA A 240 -1.18 -11.39 -3.29
N GLU A 241 -1.98 -12.44 -3.57
CA GLU A 241 -3.43 -12.40 -3.69
C GLU A 241 -4.11 -11.69 -2.51
N GLN A 242 -3.70 -12.00 -1.28
CA GLN A 242 -4.35 -11.52 -0.07
C GLN A 242 -3.72 -10.25 0.51
N THR A 243 -2.45 -9.99 0.16
CA THR A 243 -1.64 -8.98 0.85
C THR A 243 -1.34 -7.77 -0.02
N ASN A 244 -1.57 -7.86 -1.34
CA ASN A 244 -1.37 -6.73 -2.22
C ASN A 244 -2.55 -5.76 -2.10
N PRO A 245 -2.32 -4.49 -1.68
CA PRO A 245 -3.40 -3.52 -1.53
C PRO A 245 -4.15 -3.22 -2.83
N GLN A 246 -3.49 -3.34 -4.00
CA GLN A 246 -4.12 -3.13 -5.30
C GLN A 246 -5.13 -4.23 -5.62
N VAL A 247 -4.75 -5.51 -5.44
CA VAL A 247 -5.65 -6.66 -5.65
C VAL A 247 -6.85 -6.55 -4.70
N VAL A 248 -6.58 -6.30 -3.42
CA VAL A 248 -7.64 -6.16 -2.40
C VAL A 248 -8.59 -5.02 -2.72
N LEU A 249 -8.08 -3.87 -3.19
CA LEU A 249 -8.92 -2.73 -3.55
C LEU A 249 -9.75 -3.00 -4.81
N GLN A 250 -9.15 -3.67 -5.79
CA GLN A 250 -9.81 -4.06 -7.02
C GLN A 250 -10.95 -5.05 -6.75
N ASP A 251 -10.67 -6.14 -6.02
CA ASP A 251 -11.68 -7.13 -5.61
C ASP A 251 -12.79 -6.47 -4.79
N ALA A 252 -12.41 -5.60 -3.84
CA ALA A 252 -13.38 -4.82 -3.06
C ALA A 252 -14.25 -3.89 -3.92
N THR A 253 -13.74 -3.41 -5.06
CA THR A 253 -14.53 -2.61 -6.00
C THR A 253 -15.56 -3.46 -6.74
N PHE A 254 -15.16 -4.65 -7.20
CA PHE A 254 -16.10 -5.61 -7.80
C PHE A 254 -17.17 -6.05 -6.81
N ASP A 255 -16.79 -6.39 -5.57
CA ASP A 255 -17.73 -6.80 -4.53
C ASP A 255 -18.67 -5.64 -4.16
N ALA A 256 -18.15 -4.41 -4.05
CA ALA A 256 -18.96 -3.21 -3.84
C ALA A 256 -19.98 -2.98 -4.96
N VAL A 257 -19.61 -3.25 -6.21
CA VAL A 257 -20.52 -3.15 -7.35
C VAL A 257 -21.57 -4.27 -7.32
N ASP A 258 -21.21 -5.52 -6.98
CA ASP A 258 -22.17 -6.63 -6.86
C ASP A 258 -23.20 -6.36 -5.76
N ASP A 259 -22.73 -5.83 -4.62
CA ASP A 259 -23.58 -5.47 -3.47
C ASP A 259 -24.56 -4.33 -3.76
N ASN A 260 -24.21 -3.42 -4.67
CA ASN A 260 -25.06 -2.29 -5.07
C ASN A 260 -25.61 -2.45 -6.50
N LEU A 261 -25.60 -3.68 -7.04
CA LEU A 261 -25.86 -3.92 -8.46
C LEU A 261 -27.27 -3.51 -8.90
N GLU A 262 -28.26 -3.60 -8.02
CA GLU A 262 -29.64 -3.17 -8.31
C GLU A 262 -29.70 -1.67 -8.60
N ASP A 263 -29.03 -0.86 -7.78
CA ASP A 263 -28.94 0.59 -7.96
C ASP A 263 -28.12 0.94 -9.21
N VAL A 264 -27.03 0.21 -9.46
CA VAL A 264 -26.19 0.42 -10.65
C VAL A 264 -26.93 0.01 -11.94
N ALA A 265 -27.69 -1.07 -11.92
CA ALA A 265 -28.46 -1.56 -13.05
C ALA A 265 -29.59 -0.61 -13.45
N ALA A 266 -30.08 0.22 -12.52
CA ALA A 266 -31.04 1.28 -12.81
C ALA A 266 -30.51 2.38 -13.74
N MET A 267 -29.19 2.41 -14.01
CA MET A 267 -28.56 3.28 -15.00
C MET A 267 -27.97 2.44 -16.15
N PRO A 268 -28.77 2.09 -17.18
CA PRO A 268 -28.31 1.33 -18.32
C PRO A 268 -27.05 1.93 -18.97
N GLY A 269 -26.10 1.08 -19.34
CA GLY A 269 -24.82 1.50 -19.94
C GLY A 269 -23.75 1.94 -18.93
N LEU A 270 -24.09 2.20 -17.66
CA LEU A 270 -23.10 2.63 -16.66
C LEU A 270 -22.07 1.54 -16.37
N LEU A 271 -22.48 0.27 -16.39
CA LEU A 271 -21.66 -0.87 -15.99
C LEU A 271 -21.16 -1.72 -17.17
N LEU A 272 -22.02 -1.97 -18.17
CA LEU A 272 -21.74 -2.97 -19.21
C LEU A 272 -20.49 -2.62 -20.03
N VAL A 273 -20.37 -1.37 -20.47
CA VAL A 273 -19.20 -0.88 -21.21
C VAL A 273 -17.94 -0.99 -20.36
N PRO A 274 -17.88 -0.46 -19.12
CA PRO A 274 -16.74 -0.67 -18.22
C PRO A 274 -16.36 -2.14 -18.02
N LEU A 275 -17.34 -3.04 -17.88
CA LEU A 275 -17.06 -4.47 -17.75
C LEU A 275 -16.43 -5.07 -19.00
N GLN A 276 -16.86 -4.64 -20.19
CA GLN A 276 -16.26 -5.06 -21.45
C GLN A 276 -14.84 -4.52 -21.60
N GLN A 277 -14.61 -3.24 -21.27
CA GLN A 277 -13.28 -2.62 -21.32
C GLN A 277 -12.30 -3.27 -20.35
N VAL A 278 -12.77 -3.61 -19.14
CA VAL A 278 -11.94 -4.30 -18.15
C VAL A 278 -11.73 -5.77 -18.52
N GLY A 279 -12.77 -6.45 -19.00
CA GLY A 279 -12.72 -7.85 -19.42
C GLY A 279 -11.86 -8.11 -20.65
N SER A 280 -11.81 -7.15 -21.59
CA SER A 280 -10.90 -7.16 -22.75
C SER A 280 -9.48 -6.75 -22.38
N GLY A 281 -9.32 -6.08 -21.23
CA GLY A 281 -8.05 -5.58 -20.74
C GLY A 281 -7.63 -4.23 -21.31
N GLU A 282 -8.53 -3.51 -21.98
CA GLU A 282 -8.36 -2.10 -22.36
C GLU A 282 -8.17 -1.21 -21.14
N LYS A 283 -8.96 -1.49 -20.08
CA LYS A 283 -8.84 -0.84 -18.77
C LYS A 283 -8.40 -1.87 -17.74
N GLU A 284 -7.55 -1.46 -16.80
CA GLU A 284 -7.06 -2.36 -15.75
C GLU A 284 -7.97 -2.39 -14.51
N ASP A 285 -8.79 -1.35 -14.32
CA ASP A 285 -9.58 -1.16 -13.11
C ASP A 285 -11.04 -0.79 -13.41
N LEU A 286 -11.96 -1.45 -12.71
CA LEU A 286 -13.39 -1.23 -12.86
C LEU A 286 -13.86 0.13 -12.33
N GLY A 287 -13.35 0.58 -11.19
CA GLY A 287 -13.74 1.88 -10.62
C GLY A 287 -13.36 3.03 -11.56
N VAL A 288 -12.15 2.98 -12.11
CA VAL A 288 -11.68 3.92 -13.14
C VAL A 288 -12.54 3.86 -14.39
N ALA A 289 -12.80 2.66 -14.92
CA ALA A 289 -13.59 2.49 -16.14
C ALA A 289 -15.02 3.04 -15.96
N ILE A 290 -15.67 2.80 -14.81
CA ILE A 290 -16.98 3.38 -14.51
C ILE A 290 -16.90 4.92 -14.49
N LEU A 291 -15.94 5.51 -13.77
CA LEU A 291 -15.81 6.96 -13.68
C LEU A 291 -15.55 7.64 -15.03
N GLU A 292 -14.79 6.99 -15.93
CA GLU A 292 -14.54 7.50 -17.27
C GLU A 292 -15.77 7.36 -18.16
N ASN A 293 -16.52 6.25 -18.03
CA ASN A 293 -17.74 5.99 -18.78
C ASN A 293 -18.88 6.95 -18.40
N VAL A 294 -18.93 7.40 -17.14
CA VAL A 294 -19.89 8.42 -16.67
C VAL A 294 -19.92 9.67 -17.56
N VAL A 295 -18.78 10.04 -18.16
CA VAL A 295 -18.69 11.24 -19.01
C VAL A 295 -19.59 11.15 -20.24
N GLN A 296 -19.89 9.94 -20.72
CA GLN A 296 -20.71 9.74 -21.91
C GLN A 296 -22.18 10.16 -21.69
N PHE A 297 -22.63 10.23 -20.43
CA PHE A 297 -24.02 10.57 -20.13
C PHE A 297 -24.32 12.08 -20.20
N LYS A 298 -23.31 12.96 -20.07
CA LYS A 298 -23.46 14.44 -20.07
C LYS A 298 -22.09 15.14 -20.09
N GLU A 299 -21.95 16.22 -20.86
CA GLU A 299 -20.70 17.02 -20.89
C GLU A 299 -20.27 17.57 -19.52
N ASP A 300 -21.22 17.88 -18.62
CA ASP A 300 -20.93 18.39 -17.27
C ASP A 300 -20.17 17.39 -16.37
N PHE A 301 -20.02 16.14 -16.80
CA PHE A 301 -19.34 15.07 -16.06
C PHE A 301 -17.81 15.10 -16.14
N GLU A 302 -17.18 16.13 -16.72
CA GLU A 302 -15.70 16.24 -16.77
C GLU A 302 -15.01 16.07 -15.39
N VAL A 303 -15.67 16.45 -14.30
CA VAL A 303 -15.12 16.26 -12.94
C VAL A 303 -14.83 14.80 -12.62
N PHE A 304 -15.58 13.85 -13.19
CA PHE A 304 -15.35 12.42 -12.99
C PHE A 304 -14.05 11.95 -13.65
N LYS A 305 -13.56 12.59 -14.71
CA LYS A 305 -12.20 12.35 -15.25
C LYS A 305 -11.13 12.69 -14.23
N SER A 306 -11.27 13.82 -13.52
CA SER A 306 -10.34 14.20 -12.46
C SER A 306 -10.38 13.21 -11.29
N VAL A 307 -11.56 12.69 -10.95
CA VAL A 307 -11.71 11.65 -9.92
C VAL A 307 -11.10 10.33 -10.40
N ALA A 308 -11.28 9.95 -11.66
CA ALA A 308 -10.64 8.77 -12.27
C ALA A 308 -9.12 8.88 -12.22
N GLY A 309 -8.55 10.04 -12.57
CA GLY A 309 -7.12 10.31 -12.44
C GLY A 309 -6.62 10.25 -11.00
N ALA A 310 -7.41 10.71 -10.02
CA ALA A 310 -7.10 10.54 -8.61
C ALA A 310 -7.12 9.07 -8.19
N PHE A 311 -8.11 8.30 -8.64
CA PHE A 311 -8.20 6.85 -8.39
C PHE A 311 -7.00 6.10 -8.97
N GLN A 312 -6.65 6.35 -10.25
CA GLN A 312 -5.45 5.81 -10.89
C GLN A 312 -4.18 6.18 -10.11
N SER A 313 -4.08 7.42 -9.62
CA SER A 313 -2.95 7.85 -8.79
C SER A 313 -2.86 7.06 -7.49
N VAL A 314 -4.00 6.78 -6.84
CA VAL A 314 -4.07 5.92 -5.65
C VAL A 314 -3.58 4.51 -5.97
N GLN A 315 -4.06 3.92 -7.07
CA GLN A 315 -3.62 2.59 -7.50
C GLN A 315 -2.13 2.54 -7.81
N GLY A 316 -1.60 3.56 -8.51
CA GLY A 316 -0.18 3.70 -8.77
C GLY A 316 0.64 3.74 -7.48
N VAL A 317 0.19 4.50 -6.47
CA VAL A 317 0.84 4.50 -5.14
C VAL A 317 0.82 3.11 -4.50
N MET A 318 -0.30 2.38 -4.58
CA MET A 318 -0.41 1.01 -4.05
C MET A 318 0.53 0.04 -4.75
N GLU A 319 0.75 0.21 -6.06
CA GLU A 319 1.69 -0.60 -6.85
C GLU A 319 3.15 -0.43 -6.35
N TYR A 320 3.52 0.77 -5.88
CA TYR A 320 4.84 1.02 -5.32
C TYR A 320 5.04 0.49 -3.90
N VAL A 321 3.97 0.17 -3.16
CA VAL A 321 4.08 -0.28 -1.75
C VAL A 321 4.99 -1.51 -1.61
N PRO A 322 4.81 -2.61 -2.37
CA PRO A 322 5.73 -3.75 -2.32
C PRO A 322 7.19 -3.37 -2.64
N ILE A 323 7.40 -2.48 -3.61
CA ILE A 323 8.73 -2.03 -4.04
C ILE A 323 9.42 -1.27 -2.89
N VAL A 324 8.71 -0.34 -2.27
CA VAL A 324 9.21 0.43 -1.12
C VAL A 324 9.53 -0.49 0.06
N LEU A 325 8.69 -1.51 0.31
CA LEU A 325 8.95 -2.51 1.35
C LEU A 325 10.22 -3.32 1.09
N ILE A 326 10.44 -3.76 -0.15
CA ILE A 326 11.67 -4.46 -0.56
C ILE A 326 12.89 -3.54 -0.39
N ALA A 327 12.83 -2.32 -0.93
CA ALA A 327 13.91 -1.34 -0.82
C ALA A 327 14.27 -1.07 0.64
N LEU A 328 13.25 -0.95 1.50
CA LEU A 328 13.46 -0.74 2.92
C LEU A 328 14.04 -1.97 3.63
N ALA A 329 13.60 -3.18 3.27
CA ALA A 329 14.19 -4.41 3.80
C ALA A 329 15.68 -4.49 3.44
N VAL A 330 16.05 -4.11 2.21
CA VAL A 330 17.45 -4.01 1.76
C VAL A 330 18.22 -2.95 2.56
N VAL A 331 17.66 -1.77 2.79
CA VAL A 331 18.29 -0.72 3.60
C VAL A 331 18.49 -1.18 5.05
N LEU A 332 17.45 -1.73 5.69
CA LEU A 332 17.54 -2.30 7.03
C LEU A 332 18.61 -3.38 7.08
N PHE A 333 18.74 -4.18 6.03
CA PHE A 333 19.80 -5.17 5.91
C PHE A 333 21.21 -4.56 5.82
N PHE A 334 21.45 -3.54 4.99
CA PHE A 334 22.78 -2.92 4.92
C PHE A 334 23.18 -2.22 6.22
N VAL A 335 22.23 -1.49 6.84
CA VAL A 335 22.40 -0.89 8.17
C VAL A 335 22.85 -1.94 9.16
N THR A 336 22.35 -3.15 9.00
CA THR A 336 22.58 -4.22 9.94
C THR A 336 23.81 -5.07 9.68
N ILE A 337 24.20 -5.31 8.43
CA ILE A 337 25.48 -5.95 8.11
C ILE A 337 26.65 -5.06 8.55
N LYS A 338 26.52 -3.74 8.47
CA LYS A 338 27.63 -2.80 8.74
C LYS A 338 28.45 -3.18 9.97
N ASP A 339 27.78 -3.49 11.08
CA ASP A 339 28.45 -3.88 12.33
C ASP A 339 29.10 -5.25 12.22
N MET A 340 28.44 -6.23 11.58
CA MET A 340 29.02 -7.54 11.29
C MET A 340 30.26 -7.41 10.41
N VAL A 341 30.20 -6.67 9.30
CA VAL A 341 31.35 -6.41 8.42
C VAL A 341 32.46 -5.75 9.20
N ARG A 342 32.17 -4.73 10.01
CA ARG A 342 33.17 -4.06 10.85
C ARG A 342 33.84 -5.03 11.82
N ASP A 343 33.07 -5.90 12.47
CA ASP A 343 33.59 -6.90 13.40
C ASP A 343 34.47 -7.94 12.68
N VAL A 344 33.99 -8.46 11.54
CA VAL A 344 34.69 -9.45 10.71
C VAL A 344 35.99 -8.88 10.13
N VAL A 345 35.96 -7.64 9.61
CA VAL A 345 37.13 -6.93 9.07
C VAL A 345 38.18 -6.67 10.15
N ARG A 346 37.75 -6.37 11.38
CA ARG A 346 38.66 -6.06 12.49
C ARG A 346 39.14 -7.30 13.25
N ALA A 347 38.46 -8.44 13.13
CA ALA A 347 38.83 -9.65 13.85
C ALA A 347 40.28 -10.11 13.60
N PRO A 348 40.80 -10.12 12.35
CA PRO A 348 42.22 -10.39 12.10
C PRO A 348 43.12 -9.42 12.85
N GLU A 349 42.84 -8.11 12.80
CA GLU A 349 43.66 -7.10 13.46
C GLU A 349 43.69 -7.29 15.00
N ARG A 350 42.54 -7.62 15.61
CA ARG A 350 42.45 -7.87 17.06
C ARG A 350 43.24 -9.12 17.48
N ALA A 351 43.19 -10.19 16.67
CA ALA A 351 43.99 -11.38 16.91
C ALA A 351 45.50 -11.10 16.83
N MET A 352 45.89 -10.24 15.89
CA MET A 352 47.28 -9.81 15.71
C MET A 352 47.79 -8.93 16.84
N ARG A 353 46.91 -8.16 17.49
CA ARG A 353 47.21 -7.40 18.71
C ARG A 353 47.26 -8.27 19.97
N GLY A 354 46.90 -9.56 19.88
CA GLY A 354 46.81 -10.45 21.03
C GLY A 354 45.58 -10.18 21.92
N GLU A 355 44.61 -9.40 21.44
CA GLU A 355 43.36 -9.13 22.18
C GLU A 355 42.45 -10.37 22.24
N ILE A 356 42.58 -11.27 21.26
CA ILE A 356 41.81 -12.52 21.13
C ILE A 356 42.74 -13.63 20.63
N ALA A 357 42.49 -14.88 21.05
CA ALA A 357 43.29 -16.00 20.60
C ALA A 357 43.04 -16.30 19.11
N ALA A 358 44.10 -16.68 18.40
CA ALA A 358 44.08 -17.08 16.99
C ALA A 358 42.97 -18.10 16.66
N THR A 359 42.79 -19.07 17.54
CA THR A 359 41.83 -20.17 17.43
C THR A 359 40.38 -19.72 17.69
N GLU A 360 40.19 -18.61 18.41
CA GLU A 360 38.87 -18.07 18.74
C GLU A 360 38.27 -17.21 17.62
N VAL A 361 39.11 -16.65 16.74
CA VAL A 361 38.66 -15.82 15.60
C VAL A 361 37.60 -16.53 14.77
N PHE A 362 37.82 -17.81 14.45
CA PHE A 362 36.86 -18.62 13.68
C PHE A 362 35.54 -18.76 14.43
N GLY A 363 35.59 -19.12 15.71
CA GLY A 363 34.40 -19.31 16.53
C GLY A 363 33.59 -18.02 16.71
N ILE A 364 34.26 -16.88 16.86
CA ILE A 364 33.60 -15.56 16.97
C ILE A 364 32.90 -15.19 15.67
N VAL A 365 33.60 -15.30 14.54
CA VAL A 365 33.06 -14.97 13.22
C VAL A 365 31.88 -15.88 12.88
N LEU A 366 32.05 -17.21 13.03
CA LEU A 366 31.01 -18.18 12.71
C LEU A 366 29.78 -18.02 13.62
N ARG A 367 29.98 -17.80 14.93
CA ARG A 367 28.89 -17.52 15.86
C ARG A 367 28.15 -16.23 15.50
N ARG A 368 28.86 -15.18 15.07
CA ARG A 368 28.24 -13.92 14.66
C ARG A 368 27.39 -14.10 13.41
N VAL A 369 27.93 -14.73 12.37
CA VAL A 369 27.19 -15.05 11.14
C VAL A 369 25.97 -15.93 11.47
N GLY A 370 26.17 -16.99 12.26
CA GLY A 370 25.10 -17.88 12.72
C GLY A 370 23.97 -17.15 13.43
N ASN A 371 24.30 -16.23 14.35
CA ASN A 371 23.31 -15.41 15.03
C ASN A 371 22.56 -14.48 14.07
N GLU A 372 23.24 -13.86 13.10
CA GLU A 372 22.59 -13.00 12.11
C GLU A 372 21.60 -13.77 11.22
N ILE A 373 21.91 -15.03 10.86
CA ILE A 373 20.97 -15.91 10.18
C ILE A 373 19.72 -16.11 11.03
N ILE A 374 19.88 -16.42 12.32
CA ILE A 374 18.74 -16.63 13.24
C ILE A 374 17.92 -15.34 13.39
N VAL A 375 18.58 -14.18 13.55
CA VAL A 375 17.91 -12.86 13.57
C VAL A 375 17.05 -12.70 12.32
N THR A 376 17.61 -13.01 11.16
CA THR A 376 16.96 -12.81 9.87
C THR A 376 15.76 -13.73 9.72
N ILE A 377 15.91 -15.03 9.97
CA ILE A 377 14.81 -16.01 9.94
C ILE A 377 13.69 -15.62 10.91
N ALA A 378 14.02 -15.24 12.15
CA ALA A 378 13.01 -14.83 13.13
C ALA A 378 12.32 -13.52 12.73
N THR A 379 13.03 -12.58 12.09
CA THR A 379 12.44 -11.36 11.53
C THR A 379 11.49 -11.69 10.37
N LEU A 380 11.85 -12.65 9.51
CA LEU A 380 10.94 -13.14 8.47
C LEU A 380 9.67 -13.76 9.05
N GLY A 381 9.79 -14.57 10.10
CA GLY A 381 8.62 -15.15 10.77
C GLY A 381 7.67 -14.08 11.30
N VAL A 382 8.21 -13.02 11.90
CA VAL A 382 7.38 -11.88 12.36
C VAL A 382 6.82 -11.07 11.19
N LEU A 383 7.60 -10.84 10.13
CA LEU A 383 7.10 -10.20 8.91
C LEU A 383 5.91 -10.97 8.33
N PHE A 384 5.98 -12.30 8.24
CA PHE A 384 4.88 -13.14 7.77
C PHE A 384 3.63 -12.94 8.62
N VAL A 385 3.75 -13.02 9.96
CA VAL A 385 2.62 -12.80 10.87
C VAL A 385 2.01 -11.41 10.70
N ILE A 386 2.85 -10.37 10.64
CA ILE A 386 2.40 -8.99 10.43
C ILE A 386 1.68 -8.85 9.08
N THR A 387 2.20 -9.50 8.05
CA THR A 387 1.65 -9.48 6.69
C THR A 387 0.26 -10.10 6.65
N VAL A 388 0.06 -11.26 7.29
CA VAL A 388 -1.26 -11.92 7.40
C VAL A 388 -2.25 -11.03 8.16
N ILE A 389 -1.84 -10.45 9.29
CA ILE A 389 -2.72 -9.54 10.06
C ILE A 389 -3.04 -8.27 9.26
N SER A 390 -2.06 -7.74 8.53
CA SER A 390 -2.24 -6.54 7.69
C SER A 390 -3.18 -6.82 6.52
N ALA A 391 -3.06 -7.97 5.85
CA ALA A 391 -3.99 -8.42 4.82
C ALA A 391 -5.43 -8.50 5.34
N PHE A 392 -5.61 -9.13 6.49
CA PHE A 392 -6.92 -9.19 7.14
C PHE A 392 -7.47 -7.79 7.43
N ALA A 393 -6.65 -6.90 8.02
CA ALA A 393 -7.06 -5.52 8.29
C ALA A 393 -7.42 -4.77 7.00
N LEU A 394 -6.64 -4.94 5.93
CA LEU A 394 -6.89 -4.33 4.62
C LEU A 394 -8.20 -4.81 4.02
N GLY A 395 -8.48 -6.12 4.01
CA GLY A 395 -9.75 -6.64 3.49
C GLY A 395 -10.96 -6.09 4.24
N VAL A 396 -10.86 -6.01 5.58
CA VAL A 396 -11.93 -5.43 6.44
C VAL A 396 -12.13 -3.93 6.19
N ILE A 397 -11.11 -3.20 5.71
CA ILE A 397 -11.20 -1.77 5.40
C ILE A 397 -11.65 -1.53 3.96
N ALA A 398 -11.10 -2.29 3.01
CA ALA A 398 -11.25 -2.03 1.58
C ALA A 398 -12.70 -2.27 1.11
N ILE A 399 -13.31 -3.40 1.46
CA ILE A 399 -14.68 -3.74 1.03
C ILE A 399 -15.68 -2.66 1.45
N PRO A 400 -15.77 -2.28 2.74
CA PRO A 400 -16.77 -1.28 3.15
C PRO A 400 -16.43 0.12 2.63
N ALA A 401 -15.14 0.45 2.46
CA ALA A 401 -14.74 1.74 1.91
C ALA A 401 -15.09 1.85 0.41
N MET A 402 -14.90 0.77 -0.36
CA MET A 402 -15.31 0.72 -1.76
C MET A 402 -16.82 0.67 -1.93
N SER A 403 -17.54 0.00 -1.04
CA SER A 403 -19.01 0.07 -0.99
C SER A 403 -19.48 1.50 -0.75
N THR A 404 -18.88 2.20 0.22
CA THR A 404 -19.13 3.63 0.46
C THR A 404 -18.80 4.48 -0.77
N PHE A 405 -17.70 4.18 -1.46
CA PHE A 405 -17.30 4.88 -2.69
C PHE A 405 -18.32 4.70 -3.82
N VAL A 406 -18.78 3.47 -4.07
CA VAL A 406 -19.78 3.17 -5.12
C VAL A 406 -21.12 3.83 -4.78
N GLN A 407 -21.58 3.75 -3.54
CA GLN A 407 -22.80 4.47 -3.10
C GLN A 407 -22.66 5.98 -3.30
N GLN A 408 -21.50 6.53 -2.95
CA GLN A 408 -21.21 7.95 -3.14
C GLN A 408 -21.15 8.34 -4.61
N LEU A 409 -20.62 7.46 -5.47
CA LEU A 409 -20.62 7.61 -6.93
C LEU A 409 -22.06 7.70 -7.46
N MET A 410 -22.92 6.74 -7.10
CA MET A 410 -24.33 6.76 -7.51
C MET A 410 -25.04 8.03 -7.04
N ALA A 411 -24.84 8.44 -5.78
CA ALA A 411 -25.42 9.67 -5.26
C ALA A 411 -24.89 10.93 -5.99
N THR A 412 -23.61 10.96 -6.38
CA THR A 412 -23.06 12.07 -7.18
C THR A 412 -23.57 12.09 -8.61
N LEU A 413 -23.88 10.93 -9.20
CA LEU A 413 -24.51 10.84 -10.53
C LEU A 413 -25.92 11.42 -10.48
N GLU A 414 -26.71 11.00 -9.50
CA GLU A 414 -28.05 11.54 -9.28
C GLU A 414 -28.00 13.06 -9.06
N TYR A 415 -27.04 13.53 -8.26
CA TYR A 415 -26.83 14.97 -8.03
C TYR A 415 -26.61 15.76 -9.33
N VAL A 416 -25.78 15.26 -10.24
CA VAL A 416 -25.51 15.94 -11.52
C VAL A 416 -26.70 15.88 -12.48
N MET A 417 -27.47 14.80 -12.43
CA MET A 417 -28.68 14.64 -13.24
C MET A 417 -29.81 15.56 -12.76
N VAL A 418 -29.99 15.70 -11.45
CA VAL A 418 -31.14 16.39 -10.87
C VAL A 418 -30.85 17.87 -10.55
N GLN A 419 -29.64 18.22 -10.09
CA GLN A 419 -29.31 19.59 -9.67
C GLN A 419 -28.70 20.41 -10.83
N PRO A 420 -29.37 21.48 -11.30
CA PRO A 420 -28.75 22.41 -12.24
C PRO A 420 -27.55 23.10 -11.61
N GLY A 421 -26.41 23.12 -12.32
CA GLY A 421 -25.18 23.73 -11.82
C GLY A 421 -24.55 22.95 -10.66
N ALA A 422 -24.63 21.61 -10.68
CA ALA A 422 -24.02 20.74 -9.69
C ALA A 422 -22.55 21.13 -9.41
N SER A 423 -22.21 21.21 -8.13
CA SER A 423 -20.90 21.65 -7.67
C SER A 423 -19.84 20.60 -7.95
N LYS A 424 -18.92 20.89 -8.89
CA LYS A 424 -17.73 20.06 -9.18
C LYS A 424 -16.91 19.79 -7.90
N THR A 425 -16.78 20.79 -7.02
CA THR A 425 -16.07 20.65 -5.73
C THR A 425 -16.76 19.64 -4.82
N THR A 426 -18.09 19.64 -4.76
CA THR A 426 -18.84 18.70 -3.91
C THR A 426 -18.65 17.27 -4.39
N ILE A 427 -18.70 17.03 -5.71
CA ILE A 427 -18.46 15.71 -6.32
C ILE A 427 -17.03 15.24 -6.05
N TYR A 428 -16.05 16.13 -6.26
CA TYR A 428 -14.64 15.79 -6.02
C TYR A 428 -14.39 15.43 -4.55
N VAL A 429 -14.87 16.24 -3.60
CA VAL A 429 -14.72 15.96 -2.16
C VAL A 429 -15.45 14.69 -1.75
N ALA A 430 -16.65 14.45 -2.31
CA ALA A 430 -17.45 13.24 -2.11
C ALA A 430 -16.64 11.97 -2.41
N LEU A 431 -16.07 11.90 -3.61
CA LEU A 431 -15.41 10.69 -4.09
C LEU A 431 -13.96 10.59 -3.63
N VAL A 432 -13.16 11.65 -3.81
CA VAL A 432 -11.74 11.66 -3.45
C VAL A 432 -11.53 11.59 -1.94
N GLY A 433 -12.49 12.08 -1.14
CA GLY A 433 -12.40 11.97 0.31
C GLY A 433 -12.40 10.53 0.82
N VAL A 434 -13.22 9.66 0.21
CA VAL A 434 -13.25 8.22 0.55
C VAL A 434 -11.93 7.55 0.13
N LEU A 435 -11.44 7.85 -1.08
CA LEU A 435 -10.14 7.32 -1.55
C LEU A 435 -8.97 7.79 -0.67
N ALA A 436 -8.97 9.05 -0.25
CA ALA A 436 -7.96 9.60 0.65
C ALA A 436 -7.97 8.87 2.00
N PHE A 437 -9.15 8.52 2.53
CA PHE A 437 -9.25 7.71 3.75
C PHE A 437 -8.61 6.32 3.56
N VAL A 438 -8.88 5.65 2.44
CA VAL A 438 -8.26 4.35 2.12
C VAL A 438 -6.74 4.47 2.10
N VAL A 439 -6.20 5.45 1.37
CA VAL A 439 -4.75 5.70 1.29
C VAL A 439 -4.13 5.93 2.68
N LEU A 440 -4.77 6.75 3.51
CA LEU A 440 -4.29 7.02 4.87
C LEU A 440 -4.32 5.75 5.74
N GLY A 441 -5.36 4.93 5.60
CA GLY A 441 -5.50 3.66 6.30
C GLY A 441 -4.40 2.66 5.91
N VAL A 442 -4.21 2.43 4.60
CA VAL A 442 -3.15 1.55 4.09
C VAL A 442 -1.77 2.08 4.49
N GLY A 443 -1.52 3.37 4.32
CA GLY A 443 -0.26 4.00 4.70
C GLY A 443 0.07 3.82 6.18
N LEU A 444 -0.92 3.97 7.06
CA LEU A 444 -0.75 3.74 8.49
C LEU A 444 -0.37 2.28 8.79
N ILE A 445 -1.04 1.30 8.17
CA ILE A 445 -0.75 -0.14 8.34
C ILE A 445 0.67 -0.47 7.85
N VAL A 446 1.03 -0.03 6.65
CA VAL A 446 2.34 -0.33 6.03
C VAL A 446 3.48 0.30 6.82
N VAL A 447 3.40 1.60 7.12
CA VAL A 447 4.49 2.32 7.78
C VAL A 447 4.67 1.84 9.23
N SER A 448 3.59 1.57 9.95
CA SER A 448 3.68 1.05 11.33
C SER A 448 4.30 -0.35 11.38
N SER A 449 3.93 -1.23 10.44
CA SER A 449 4.50 -2.59 10.27
C SER A 449 6.00 -2.56 10.06
N VAL A 450 6.43 -1.72 9.11
CA VAL A 450 7.83 -1.46 8.79
C VAL A 450 8.64 -1.01 10.01
N LEU A 451 8.13 -0.01 10.73
CA LEU A 451 8.84 0.55 11.87
C LEU A 451 8.96 -0.49 12.98
N TYR A 452 7.89 -1.25 13.22
CA TYR A 452 7.90 -2.33 14.20
C TYR A 452 8.94 -3.40 13.85
N LEU A 453 8.97 -3.85 12.58
CA LEU A 453 9.89 -4.87 12.11
C LEU A 453 11.36 -4.46 12.29
N GLY A 454 11.70 -3.21 11.93
CA GLY A 454 13.06 -2.69 12.12
C GLY A 454 13.50 -2.68 13.58
N LYS A 455 12.60 -2.34 14.52
CA LYS A 455 12.90 -2.41 15.96
C LYS A 455 13.01 -3.84 16.46
N PHE A 456 12.12 -4.73 16.02
CA PHE A 456 12.15 -6.14 16.39
C PHE A 456 13.45 -6.81 15.96
N GLN A 457 13.90 -6.58 14.72
CA GLN A 457 15.19 -7.05 14.22
C GLN A 457 16.35 -6.53 15.08
N GLY A 458 16.33 -5.25 15.46
CA GLY A 458 17.29 -4.65 16.39
C GLY A 458 17.33 -5.36 17.76
N ILE A 459 16.16 -5.69 18.32
CA ILE A 459 16.04 -6.39 19.61
C ILE A 459 16.64 -7.80 19.52
N LEU A 460 16.34 -8.54 18.46
CA LEU A 460 16.91 -9.88 18.25
C LEU A 460 18.43 -9.85 18.19
N ARG A 461 19.03 -8.83 17.55
CA ARG A 461 20.48 -8.63 17.52
C ARG A 461 21.06 -8.34 18.89
N ALA A 462 20.46 -7.41 19.61
CA ALA A 462 20.89 -7.09 20.96
C ALA A 462 20.83 -8.34 21.87
N ARG A 463 19.84 -9.21 21.67
CA ARG A 463 19.74 -10.48 22.37
C ARG A 463 20.81 -11.49 21.94
N LEU A 464 20.91 -11.79 20.65
CA LEU A 464 21.73 -12.90 20.15
C LEU A 464 23.22 -12.55 20.14
N ASN A 465 23.56 -11.34 19.72
CA ASN A 465 24.94 -10.87 19.60
C ASN A 465 25.45 -10.23 20.88
N ASN A 466 24.66 -9.36 21.52
CA ASN A 466 25.11 -8.59 22.68
C ASN A 466 24.66 -9.20 24.03
N LYS A 467 23.96 -10.34 23.98
CA LYS A 467 23.47 -11.08 25.16
C LYS A 467 22.55 -10.28 26.09
N VAL A 468 21.96 -9.18 25.62
CA VAL A 468 20.98 -8.39 26.38
C VAL A 468 19.77 -9.29 26.68
N PRO A 469 19.32 -9.42 27.94
CA PRO A 469 18.18 -10.28 28.27
C PRO A 469 16.88 -9.73 27.69
N LEU A 470 16.01 -10.62 27.19
CA LEU A 470 14.72 -10.25 26.57
C LEU A 470 13.80 -9.46 27.51
N SER A 471 13.96 -9.63 28.82
CA SER A 471 13.23 -8.89 29.84
C SER A 471 13.41 -7.37 29.75
N LYS A 472 14.56 -6.88 29.24
CA LYS A 472 14.80 -5.45 29.00
C LYS A 472 13.95 -4.88 27.87
N PHE A 473 13.42 -5.74 27.00
CA PHE A 473 12.55 -5.38 25.89
C PHE A 473 11.08 -5.71 26.16
N LYS A 474 10.70 -6.10 27.39
CA LYS A 474 9.30 -6.34 27.76
C LYS A 474 8.37 -5.19 27.35
N PRO A 475 8.71 -3.89 27.53
CA PRO A 475 7.85 -2.80 27.10
C PRO A 475 7.62 -2.74 25.58
N PHE A 476 8.56 -3.25 24.77
CA PHE A 476 8.36 -3.35 23.33
C PHE A 476 7.28 -4.38 23.01
N PHE A 477 7.45 -5.60 23.50
CA PHE A 477 6.54 -6.70 23.21
C PHE A 477 5.12 -6.49 23.74
N THR A 478 4.96 -5.75 24.84
CA THR A 478 3.62 -5.41 25.36
C THR A 478 3.06 -4.18 24.66
N TRP A 479 3.68 -3.01 24.87
CA TRP A 479 3.07 -1.73 24.50
C TRP A 479 3.24 -1.38 23.04
N ARG A 480 4.32 -1.83 22.38
CA ARG A 480 4.54 -1.52 20.96
C ARG A 480 3.80 -2.49 20.05
N SER A 481 3.66 -3.75 20.45
CA SER A 481 2.78 -4.69 19.75
C SER A 481 1.32 -4.27 19.88
N ALA A 482 0.88 -3.85 21.07
CA ALA A 482 -0.45 -3.28 21.26
C ALA A 482 -0.64 -2.00 20.42
N ALA A 483 0.37 -1.12 20.37
CA ALA A 483 0.32 0.07 19.51
C ALA A 483 0.26 -0.28 18.02
N LEU A 484 0.95 -1.33 17.57
CA LEU A 484 0.88 -1.80 16.19
C LEU A 484 -0.53 -2.30 15.85
N LEU A 485 -1.08 -3.18 16.70
CA LEU A 485 -2.46 -3.66 16.55
C LEU A 485 -3.45 -2.50 16.55
N TRP A 486 -3.24 -1.49 17.41
CA TRP A 486 -4.07 -0.29 17.40
C TRP A 486 -3.99 0.47 16.07
N CYS A 487 -2.81 0.59 15.48
CA CYS A 487 -2.65 1.20 14.15
C CYS A 487 -3.42 0.43 13.06
N PHE A 488 -3.55 -0.89 13.20
CA PHE A 488 -4.34 -1.70 12.26
C PHE A 488 -5.85 -1.59 12.50
N THR A 489 -6.27 -1.50 13.76
CA THR A 489 -7.70 -1.36 14.10
C THR A 489 -8.22 0.06 13.91
N LEU A 490 -7.37 1.08 13.91
CA LEU A 490 -7.81 2.47 13.87
C LEU A 490 -8.62 2.82 12.61
N PRO A 491 -8.20 2.46 11.37
CA PRO A 491 -9.03 2.69 10.20
C PRO A 491 -10.34 1.89 10.27
N ILE A 492 -10.33 0.66 10.80
CA ILE A 492 -11.54 -0.17 10.97
C ILE A 492 -12.54 0.53 11.90
N VAL A 493 -12.09 1.00 13.07
CA VAL A 493 -12.94 1.73 14.03
C VAL A 493 -13.46 3.03 13.41
N THR A 494 -12.62 3.72 12.63
CA THR A 494 -13.03 4.93 11.91
C THR A 494 -14.15 4.63 10.93
N LEU A 495 -14.05 3.54 10.18
CA LEU A 495 -15.06 3.14 9.22
C LEU A 495 -16.38 2.81 9.92
N LEU A 496 -16.34 1.98 10.96
CA LEU A 496 -17.53 1.57 11.71
C LEU A 496 -18.24 2.74 12.42
N SER A 497 -17.47 3.67 12.98
CA SER A 497 -18.04 4.86 13.65
C SER A 497 -18.45 5.94 12.66
N GLY A 498 -17.71 6.06 11.55
CA GLY A 498 -17.97 7.02 10.50
C GLY A 498 -19.20 6.70 9.67
N SER A 499 -19.44 5.42 9.36
CA SER A 499 -20.66 5.02 8.66
C SER A 499 -21.92 5.32 9.49
N ALA A 500 -21.91 4.97 10.78
CA ALA A 500 -23.04 5.25 11.68
C ALA A 500 -23.35 6.76 11.79
N LEU A 501 -22.31 7.60 11.94
CA LEU A 501 -22.50 9.05 12.02
C LEU A 501 -22.88 9.64 10.66
N SER A 502 -22.29 9.16 9.57
CA SER A 502 -22.63 9.59 8.21
C SER A 502 -24.10 9.33 7.92
N ASN A 503 -24.59 8.11 8.17
CA ASN A 503 -25.98 7.74 7.95
C ASN A 503 -26.94 8.64 8.74
N TYR A 504 -26.63 8.90 10.01
CA TYR A 504 -27.42 9.83 10.83
C TYR A 504 -27.47 11.25 10.25
N LEU A 505 -26.33 11.76 9.75
CA LEU A 505 -26.28 13.09 9.14
C LEU A 505 -27.02 13.14 7.80
N THR A 506 -26.88 12.10 6.97
CA THR A 506 -27.59 11.98 5.70
C THR A 506 -29.10 11.85 5.92
N GLU A 507 -29.57 11.03 6.86
CA GLU A 507 -31.00 10.93 7.21
C GLU A 507 -31.55 12.26 7.73
N THR A 508 -30.79 12.99 8.52
CA THR A 508 -31.21 14.32 9.01
C THR A 508 -31.36 15.31 7.86
N ALA A 509 -30.54 15.16 6.81
CA ALA A 509 -30.55 16.01 5.64
C ALA A 509 -31.69 15.71 4.66
N THR A 510 -32.05 14.43 4.51
CA THR A 510 -33.07 13.98 3.56
C THR A 510 -34.49 14.12 4.08
N ASN A 511 -34.69 14.20 5.40
CA ASN A 511 -36.00 14.37 6.03
C ASN A 511 -36.48 15.83 6.15
N GLY A 512 -35.71 16.80 5.64
CA GLY A 512 -36.08 18.21 5.61
C GLY A 512 -37.14 18.55 4.54
N PRO A 513 -37.75 19.74 4.59
CA PRO A 513 -38.69 20.19 3.56
C PRO A 513 -38.02 20.41 2.19
N ASP A 514 -36.71 20.68 2.18
CA ASP A 514 -35.89 20.82 0.97
C ASP A 514 -34.74 19.81 1.00
N TYR A 515 -34.51 19.10 -0.12
CA TYR A 515 -33.40 18.16 -0.24
C TYR A 515 -32.07 18.90 -0.28
N ASN A 516 -31.19 18.68 0.71
CA ASN A 516 -29.90 19.33 0.79
C ASN A 516 -28.77 18.42 0.29
N TRP A 517 -28.40 18.57 -0.99
CA TRP A 517 -27.34 17.80 -1.65
C TRP A 517 -25.98 17.86 -0.94
N ASN A 518 -25.59 19.00 -0.37
CA ASN A 518 -24.32 19.08 0.35
C ASN A 518 -24.31 18.21 1.60
N LEU A 519 -25.43 18.17 2.31
CA LEU A 519 -25.59 17.30 3.47
C LEU A 519 -25.91 15.85 3.10
N ALA A 520 -26.31 15.56 1.86
CA ALA A 520 -26.41 14.19 1.37
C ALA A 520 -25.03 13.61 0.98
N LEU A 521 -24.18 14.41 0.34
CA LEU A 521 -22.93 13.92 -0.28
C LEU A 521 -21.66 14.11 0.56
N LEU A 522 -21.58 15.16 1.40
CA LEU A 522 -20.35 15.49 2.12
C LEU A 522 -20.16 14.78 3.48
N PRO A 523 -21.19 14.33 4.22
CA PRO A 523 -20.94 13.69 5.50
C PRO A 523 -20.03 12.47 5.42
N ALA A 524 -20.28 11.53 4.50
CA ALA A 524 -19.50 10.29 4.43
C ALA A 524 -17.98 10.53 4.33
N PRO A 525 -17.45 11.23 3.31
CA PRO A 525 -16.00 11.46 3.20
C PRO A 525 -15.44 12.32 4.34
N LEU A 526 -16.14 13.38 4.74
CA LEU A 526 -15.64 14.31 5.74
C LEU A 526 -15.63 13.67 7.12
N VAL A 527 -16.68 12.93 7.47
CA VAL A 527 -16.77 12.18 8.72
C VAL A 527 -15.67 11.13 8.77
N LEU A 528 -15.44 10.36 7.70
CA LEU A 528 -14.35 9.39 7.66
C LEU A 528 -12.99 10.06 7.91
N LEU A 529 -12.69 11.16 7.21
CA LEU A 529 -11.41 11.86 7.35
C LEU A 529 -11.26 12.56 8.71
N VAL A 530 -12.31 13.22 9.21
CA VAL A 530 -12.29 13.94 10.48
C VAL A 530 -12.23 12.97 11.65
N ILE A 531 -13.04 11.91 11.66
CA ILE A 531 -12.97 10.88 12.69
C ILE A 531 -11.60 10.19 12.63
N PHE A 532 -11.08 9.87 11.44
CA PHE A 532 -9.73 9.31 11.31
C PHE A 532 -8.71 10.22 11.98
N ALA A 533 -8.69 11.50 11.64
CA ALA A 533 -7.76 12.48 12.18
C ALA A 533 -7.90 12.63 13.71
N VAL A 534 -9.14 12.69 14.21
CA VAL A 534 -9.44 12.78 15.63
C VAL A 534 -8.98 11.52 16.38
N LEU A 535 -9.31 10.33 15.91
CA LEU A 535 -8.87 9.07 16.51
C LEU A 535 -7.34 8.90 16.39
N PHE A 536 -6.74 9.34 15.29
CA PHE A 536 -5.30 9.32 15.13
C PHE A 536 -4.61 10.23 16.14
N VAL A 537 -5.05 11.48 16.30
CA VAL A 537 -4.41 12.43 17.21
C VAL A 537 -4.78 12.18 18.67
N LEU A 538 -6.08 12.09 18.98
CA LEU A 538 -6.60 11.98 20.34
C LEU A 538 -6.70 10.54 20.82
N GLY A 539 -7.11 9.62 19.94
CA GLY A 539 -7.28 8.19 20.23
C GLY A 539 -5.97 7.41 20.27
N TYR A 540 -4.85 8.02 20.68
CA TYR A 540 -3.54 7.38 20.79
C TYR A 540 -2.93 6.82 19.49
N GLY A 541 -3.49 7.04 18.30
CA GLY A 541 -2.89 6.59 17.03
C GLY A 541 -1.48 7.13 16.80
N LEU A 542 -1.32 8.46 16.79
CA LEU A 542 -0.06 9.16 16.63
C LEU A 542 0.90 8.85 17.78
N LYS A 543 0.41 8.80 19.02
CA LYS A 543 1.23 8.43 20.17
C LYS A 543 1.74 7.00 20.02
N GLY A 544 0.89 6.04 19.69
CA GLY A 544 1.22 4.64 19.46
C GLY A 544 2.25 4.49 18.34
N PHE A 545 1.99 5.08 17.19
CA PHE A 545 2.88 5.16 16.04
C PHE A 545 4.26 5.72 16.40
N LEU A 546 4.30 6.93 16.98
CA LEU A 546 5.55 7.56 17.41
C LEU A 546 6.26 6.75 18.48
N SER A 547 5.52 6.01 19.29
CA SER A 547 6.10 5.18 20.33
C SER A 547 6.90 4.00 19.75
N ILE A 548 6.44 3.41 18.64
CA ILE A 548 7.16 2.38 17.87
C ILE A 548 8.39 3.03 17.24
N ALA A 549 8.20 4.14 16.50
CA ALA A 549 9.27 4.86 15.80
C ALA A 549 10.43 5.28 16.74
N ARG A 550 10.08 5.87 17.88
CA ARG A 550 11.03 6.39 18.88
C ARG A 550 11.58 5.33 19.82
N TYR A 551 11.15 4.06 19.71
CA TYR A 551 11.69 3.00 20.55
C TYR A 551 13.20 2.88 20.31
N LYS A 552 13.99 3.09 21.37
CA LYS A 552 15.43 2.93 21.33
C LYS A 552 15.75 1.50 21.74
N VAL A 553 16.34 0.74 20.82
CA VAL A 553 16.89 -0.57 21.13
C VAL A 553 18.20 -0.33 21.89
N PRO A 554 18.32 -0.69 23.19
CA PRO A 554 19.59 -0.62 23.89
C PRO A 554 20.67 -1.40 23.13
N GLN A 555 21.62 -0.66 22.56
CA GLN A 555 22.73 -1.22 21.78
C GLN A 555 23.91 -1.64 22.63
N GLN A 556 23.88 -1.40 23.95
CA GLN A 556 25.06 -1.61 24.80
C GLN A 556 25.65 -3.00 24.53
N PRO A 557 26.87 -3.09 23.97
CA PRO A 557 27.64 -4.30 24.20
C PRO A 557 27.73 -4.42 25.73
N LEU A 558 27.67 -5.63 26.27
CA LEU A 558 28.50 -5.83 27.45
C LEU A 558 29.89 -5.44 26.96
N GLY A 559 30.33 -4.20 27.26
CA GLY A 559 31.65 -3.74 26.87
C GLY A 559 32.66 -4.78 27.35
N ASP A 560 33.84 -4.82 26.75
CA ASP A 560 34.88 -5.77 27.17
C ASP A 560 35.09 -5.75 28.71
N ALA A 561 34.78 -4.63 29.39
CA ALA A 561 34.69 -4.50 30.85
C ALA A 561 33.57 -5.33 31.53
N ALA A 562 32.37 -5.41 30.96
CA ALA A 562 31.27 -6.21 31.50
C ALA A 562 31.40 -7.70 31.14
N LEU A 563 32.00 -8.03 29.99
CA LEU A 563 32.45 -9.40 29.68
C LEU A 563 33.62 -9.83 30.58
N ALA A 564 34.56 -8.92 30.89
CA ALA A 564 35.64 -9.15 31.85
C ALA A 564 35.10 -9.29 33.29
N GLN A 565 34.13 -8.48 33.70
CA GLN A 565 33.46 -8.65 35.01
C GLN A 565 32.64 -9.95 35.07
N ALA A 566 31.95 -10.33 34.00
CA ALA A 566 31.22 -11.60 33.94
C ALA A 566 32.17 -12.81 33.92
N ALA A 567 33.32 -12.71 33.26
CA ALA A 567 34.37 -13.73 33.27
C ALA A 567 35.07 -13.83 34.64
N GLN A 568 35.23 -12.71 35.35
CA GLN A 568 35.74 -12.68 36.74
C GLN A 568 34.70 -13.19 37.77
N ALA A 569 33.41 -13.13 37.45
CA ALA A 569 32.33 -13.60 38.32
C ALA A 569 32.05 -15.11 38.20
N LEU A 570 32.66 -15.81 37.24
CA LEU A 570 32.58 -17.27 37.17
C LEU A 570 33.61 -17.87 38.15
N PRO A 571 33.21 -18.70 39.13
CA PRO A 571 34.16 -19.37 40.00
C PRO A 571 35.03 -20.28 39.13
N VAL A 572 36.35 -20.03 39.17
CA VAL A 572 37.36 -20.90 38.55
C VAL A 572 37.13 -22.30 39.12
N ARG A 573 36.75 -23.23 38.24
CA ARG A 573 36.51 -24.64 38.59
C ARG A 573 37.79 -25.45 38.47
#